data_AF-W0J8G6-F1
#
_entry.id   AF-W0J8G6-F1
#
_cell.length_a   1.000
_cell.length_b   1.000
_cell.length_c   1.000
_cell.angle_alpha   90.00
_cell.angle_beta   90.00
_cell.angle_gamma   90.00
#
_symmetry.space_group_name_H-M   'P 1'
#
loop_
_entity.id
_entity.type
_entity.pdbx_description
1 polymer ?
#
loop_
_entity_poly.entity_id
_entity_poly.type
_entity_poly.pdbx_seq_one_letter_code
_entity_poly.pdbx_strand_id
1 'polypeptide(L)'
;MRPPVLRCPLRLPVFISGIAALAGLFLTGCSERGEPLPVDTYLRSTDNLLGNRYTLDAEIDAQLNWKEGTGRLIAVRPLNGTRNAATRVPVFIADALNANLMVAQRYRFEITVQKGGLLYVTSLKKL
;
A
#
# COMPACT_ATOMS: atom_id res chain seq x y z
N MET A 1 5.74 3.78 51.35
CA MET A 1 4.97 4.13 50.14
C MET A 1 5.10 5.63 49.88
N ARG A 2 5.81 6.00 48.81
CA ARG A 2 5.96 7.35 48.22
C ARG A 2 6.13 7.15 46.70
N PRO A 3 5.52 7.97 45.84
CA PRO A 3 5.80 7.95 44.40
C PRO A 3 7.15 8.64 44.12
N PRO A 4 7.80 8.36 42.98
CA PRO A 4 7.83 9.41 41.95
C PRO A 4 7.86 8.92 40.49
N VAL A 5 7.24 9.75 39.66
CA VAL A 5 7.40 9.91 38.21
C VAL A 5 8.87 9.81 37.78
N LEU A 6 9.15 8.89 36.84
CA LEU A 6 10.48 8.68 36.29
C LEU A 6 10.80 9.80 35.27
N ARG A 7 11.72 10.66 35.68
CA ARG A 7 12.35 11.71 34.89
C ARG A 7 13.24 11.07 33.83
N CYS A 8 12.99 11.37 32.56
CA CYS A 8 13.99 11.20 31.51
C CYS A 8 14.95 12.41 31.51
N PRO A 9 16.22 12.23 31.12
CA PRO A 9 17.33 12.98 31.70
C PRO A 9 17.90 14.09 30.79
N LEU A 10 18.71 14.95 31.43
CA LEU A 10 19.95 15.56 30.92
C LEU A 10 19.90 16.67 29.85
N ARG A 11 19.68 17.89 30.36
CA ARG A 11 20.57 19.09 30.34
C ARG A 11 21.72 19.20 29.27
N LEU A 12 21.48 20.09 28.27
CA LEU A 12 22.31 21.19 27.68
C LEU A 12 23.78 20.99 27.19
N PRO A 13 24.34 21.88 26.33
CA PRO A 13 23.79 23.15 25.82
C PRO A 13 23.84 23.37 24.29
N VAL A 14 22.92 24.24 23.87
CA VAL A 14 22.91 24.99 22.62
C VAL A 14 24.13 25.92 22.56
N PHE A 15 24.96 25.80 21.53
CA PHE A 15 25.82 26.89 21.06
C PHE A 15 25.22 27.45 19.78
N ILE A 16 24.87 28.74 19.85
CA ILE A 16 24.35 29.56 18.76
C ILE A 16 25.55 30.03 17.91
N SER A 17 25.35 30.08 16.59
CA SER A 17 26.00 30.98 15.62
C SER A 17 26.82 30.27 14.53
N GLY A 18 26.26 30.25 13.32
CA GLY A 18 26.95 29.82 12.11
C GLY A 18 25.95 29.54 10.98
N ILE A 19 25.71 30.53 10.14
CA ILE A 19 24.80 30.49 8.99
C ILE A 19 25.20 29.35 8.03
N ALA A 20 24.33 28.34 7.86
CA ALA A 20 24.32 27.45 6.69
C ALA A 20 22.98 26.70 6.58
N ALA A 21 22.15 27.21 5.66
CA ALA A 21 21.26 26.49 4.76
C ALA A 21 20.70 25.10 5.18
N LEU A 22 19.37 25.08 5.32
CA LEU A 22 18.50 24.29 4.44
C LEU A 22 18.72 22.76 4.39
N ALA A 23 18.21 22.00 5.38
CA ALA A 23 17.69 20.64 5.18
C ALA A 23 17.28 20.04 6.53
N GLY A 24 15.98 19.98 6.81
CA GLY A 24 15.53 19.33 8.04
C GLY A 24 14.03 19.29 8.25
N LEU A 25 13.23 19.61 7.24
CA LEU A 25 11.81 19.27 7.24
C LEU A 25 11.70 17.91 6.55
N PHE A 26 12.04 16.84 7.29
CA PHE A 26 11.64 15.51 6.88
C PHE A 26 10.11 15.49 6.92
N LEU A 27 9.53 15.66 5.72
CA LEU A 27 8.13 15.46 5.41
C LEU A 27 7.75 14.06 5.91
N THR A 28 7.20 13.99 7.12
CA THR A 28 6.34 12.90 7.54
C THR A 28 5.13 12.95 6.63
N GLY A 29 5.25 12.29 5.47
CA GLY A 29 4.15 12.09 4.56
C GLY A 29 3.07 11.29 5.27
N CYS A 30 2.07 11.99 5.81
CA CYS A 30 0.75 11.43 6.02
C CYS A 30 0.23 11.03 4.65
N SER A 31 0.59 9.83 4.20
CA SER A 31 0.01 9.25 3.00
C SER A 31 -1.46 9.07 3.32
N GLU A 32 -2.30 9.97 2.79
CA GLU A 32 -3.75 9.84 2.85
C GLU A 32 -4.09 8.44 2.36
N ARG A 33 -4.54 7.60 3.28
CA ARG A 33 -4.86 6.21 3.01
C ARG A 33 -6.02 6.23 2.02
N GLY A 34 -5.81 5.73 0.79
CA GLY A 34 -6.85 5.72 -0.23
C GLY A 34 -8.09 4.96 0.23
N GLU A 35 -9.24 5.26 -0.37
CA GLU A 35 -10.51 4.58 -0.07
C GLU A 35 -10.37 3.06 -0.31
N PRO A 36 -10.84 2.18 0.59
CA PRO A 36 -10.83 0.74 0.37
C PRO A 36 -11.58 0.34 -0.91
N LEU A 37 -11.04 -0.60 -1.69
CA LEU A 37 -11.72 -1.11 -2.88
C LEU A 37 -13.01 -1.85 -2.48
N PRO A 38 -14.19 -1.46 -2.99
CA PRO A 38 -15.41 -2.22 -2.78
C PRO A 38 -15.44 -3.46 -3.68
N VAL A 39 -14.81 -4.56 -3.24
CA VAL A 39 -14.61 -5.79 -4.05
C VAL A 39 -15.92 -6.33 -4.60
N ASP A 40 -16.97 -6.42 -3.78
CA ASP A 40 -18.28 -6.93 -4.23
C ASP A 40 -18.93 -6.05 -5.31
N THR A 41 -18.65 -4.74 -5.33
CA THR A 41 -19.10 -3.84 -6.40
C THR A 41 -18.25 -4.05 -7.64
N TYR A 42 -16.92 -4.08 -7.48
CA TYR A 42 -15.98 -4.33 -8.56
C TYR A 42 -16.28 -5.61 -9.35
N LEU A 43 -16.65 -6.70 -8.66
CA LEU A 43 -17.00 -7.97 -9.29
C LEU A 43 -18.32 -7.94 -10.06
N ARG A 44 -19.23 -7.03 -9.72
CA ARG A 44 -20.55 -6.90 -10.38
C ARG A 44 -20.53 -5.91 -11.53
N SER A 45 -19.90 -4.76 -11.34
CA SER A 45 -19.74 -3.73 -12.37
C SER A 45 -18.50 -2.90 -12.05
N THR A 46 -17.66 -2.73 -13.05
CA THR A 46 -16.41 -1.99 -12.91
C THR A 46 -16.52 -0.54 -13.40
N ASP A 47 -17.58 -0.21 -14.14
CA ASP A 47 -17.72 1.08 -14.83
C ASP A 47 -17.70 2.28 -13.88
N ASN A 48 -18.34 2.16 -12.72
CA ASN A 48 -18.39 3.21 -11.70
C ASN A 48 -17.08 3.36 -10.91
N LEU A 49 -16.13 2.44 -11.09
CA LEU A 49 -14.85 2.44 -10.38
C LEU A 49 -13.69 2.88 -11.29
N LEU A 50 -13.92 2.94 -12.61
CA LEU A 50 -12.91 3.30 -13.60
C LEU A 50 -12.27 4.66 -13.30
N GLY A 51 -10.95 4.71 -13.39
CA GLY A 51 -10.14 5.92 -13.18
C GLY A 51 -9.93 6.30 -11.71
N ASN A 52 -10.65 5.69 -10.78
CA ASN A 52 -10.50 5.97 -9.35
C ASN A 52 -9.34 5.17 -8.74
N ARG A 53 -8.75 5.73 -7.68
CA ARG A 53 -7.68 5.11 -6.89
C ARG A 53 -8.26 4.54 -5.60
N TYR A 54 -7.88 3.31 -5.29
CA TYR A 54 -8.31 2.57 -4.11
C TYR A 54 -7.14 1.89 -3.40
N THR A 55 -7.41 1.44 -2.19
CA THR A 55 -6.51 0.59 -1.41
C THR A 55 -7.10 -0.81 -1.29
N LEU A 56 -6.26 -1.84 -1.49
CA LEU A 56 -6.64 -3.25 -1.36
C LEU A 56 -5.65 -3.97 -0.45
N ASP A 57 -6.11 -4.36 0.74
CA ASP A 57 -5.36 -5.26 1.62
C ASP A 57 -5.66 -6.70 1.21
N ALA A 58 -4.66 -7.44 0.76
CA ALA A 58 -4.83 -8.78 0.22
C ALA A 58 -3.62 -9.69 0.46
N GLU A 59 -3.87 -11.00 0.46
CA GLU A 59 -2.84 -12.03 0.44
C GLU A 59 -2.60 -12.53 -0.98
N ILE A 60 -1.33 -12.69 -1.37
CA ILE A 60 -0.98 -13.23 -2.69
C ILE A 60 -1.25 -14.73 -2.69
N ASP A 61 -2.16 -15.17 -3.56
CA ASP A 61 -2.56 -16.57 -3.68
C ASP A 61 -1.75 -17.31 -4.76
N ALA A 62 -1.55 -16.68 -5.92
CA ALA A 62 -0.74 -17.26 -6.99
C ALA A 62 -0.19 -16.20 -7.94
N GLN A 63 0.93 -16.50 -8.60
CA GLN A 63 1.36 -15.76 -9.78
C GLN A 63 0.73 -16.42 -11.02
N LEU A 64 -0.08 -15.67 -11.76
CA LEU A 64 -0.80 -16.19 -12.93
C LEU A 64 0.04 -16.11 -14.18
N ASN A 65 0.76 -15.00 -14.36
CA ASN A 65 1.64 -14.81 -15.50
C ASN A 65 2.71 -13.76 -15.18
N TRP A 66 3.85 -13.84 -15.86
CA TRP A 66 4.90 -12.84 -15.83
C TRP A 66 5.51 -12.66 -17.21
N LYS A 67 5.78 -11.42 -17.56
CA LYS A 67 6.47 -11.04 -18.79
C LYS A 67 7.51 -9.98 -18.47
N GLU A 68 8.75 -10.29 -18.79
CA GLU A 68 9.89 -9.39 -18.64
C GLU A 68 9.64 -8.04 -19.35
N GLY A 69 9.98 -6.94 -18.68
CA GLY A 69 9.79 -5.58 -19.18
C GLY A 69 8.32 -5.11 -19.22
N THR A 70 7.36 -5.97 -18.91
CA THR A 70 5.92 -5.62 -18.82
C THR A 70 5.47 -5.63 -17.37
N GLY A 71 5.66 -6.76 -16.68
CA GLY A 71 5.20 -6.95 -15.31
C GLY A 71 4.59 -8.32 -15.09
N ARG A 72 3.85 -8.46 -14.00
CA ARG A 72 3.23 -9.71 -13.57
C ARG A 72 1.76 -9.54 -13.26
N LEU A 73 0.99 -10.57 -13.58
CA LEU A 73 -0.40 -10.72 -13.17
C LEU A 73 -0.45 -11.72 -12.02
N ILE A 74 -1.02 -11.31 -10.89
CA ILE A 74 -1.15 -12.14 -9.70
C ILE A 74 -2.62 -12.29 -9.32
N ALA A 75 -2.97 -13.42 -8.72
CA ALA A 75 -4.23 -13.61 -8.02
C ALA A 75 -4.02 -13.26 -6.55
N VAL A 76 -4.90 -12.42 -6.00
CA VAL A 76 -4.89 -12.07 -4.58
C VAL A 76 -6.24 -12.40 -3.94
N ARG A 77 -6.19 -12.76 -2.66
CA ARG A 77 -7.37 -12.93 -1.79
C ARG A 77 -7.54 -11.67 -0.95
N PRO A 78 -8.60 -10.88 -1.16
CA PRO A 78 -8.88 -9.70 -0.34
C PRO A 78 -9.03 -10.10 1.13
N LEU A 79 -8.40 -9.34 2.03
CA LEU A 79 -8.54 -9.51 3.47
C LEU A 79 -9.86 -8.89 3.99
N ASN A 80 -10.37 -7.89 3.28
CA ASN A 80 -11.59 -7.15 3.59
C ASN A 80 -12.41 -6.88 2.32
N GLY A 81 -13.67 -6.45 2.48
CA GLY A 81 -14.47 -5.90 1.37
C GLY A 81 -15.18 -6.93 0.50
N THR A 82 -15.16 -8.22 0.87
CA THR A 82 -15.95 -9.27 0.22
C THR A 82 -16.71 -10.12 1.24
N ARG A 83 -17.92 -10.55 0.89
CA ARG A 83 -18.68 -11.54 1.67
C ARG A 83 -18.20 -12.98 1.46
N ASN A 84 -17.39 -13.25 0.42
CA ASN A 84 -16.92 -14.58 0.10
C ASN A 84 -15.39 -14.67 0.28
N ALA A 85 -14.94 -15.40 1.30
CA ALA A 85 -13.53 -15.59 1.61
C ALA A 85 -12.74 -16.37 0.54
N ALA A 86 -13.42 -17.07 -0.37
CA ALA A 86 -12.80 -17.76 -1.50
C ALA A 86 -12.61 -16.85 -2.74
N THR A 87 -13.05 -15.59 -2.68
CA THR A 87 -12.90 -14.64 -3.79
C THR A 87 -11.44 -14.41 -4.13
N ARG A 88 -11.11 -14.52 -5.41
CA ARG A 88 -9.80 -14.19 -5.96
C ARG A 88 -9.95 -13.05 -6.96
N VAL A 89 -9.07 -12.07 -6.85
CA VAL A 89 -9.07 -10.89 -7.70
C VAL A 89 -7.73 -10.83 -8.46
N PRO A 90 -7.74 -10.70 -9.80
CA PRO A 90 -6.51 -10.51 -10.56
C PRO A 90 -6.02 -9.07 -10.40
N VAL A 91 -4.72 -8.92 -10.16
CA VAL A 91 -4.06 -7.62 -9.98
C VAL A 91 -2.80 -7.60 -10.84
N PHE A 92 -2.61 -6.50 -11.57
CA PHE A 92 -1.44 -6.29 -12.42
C PHE A 92 -0.41 -5.40 -11.75
N ILE A 93 0.84 -5.83 -11.81
CA ILE A 93 1.97 -5.17 -11.18
C ILE A 93 3.03 -4.95 -12.25
N ALA A 94 3.29 -3.68 -12.56
CA ALA A 94 4.28 -3.31 -13.55
C ALA A 94 5.69 -3.69 -13.08
N ASP A 95 6.55 -4.08 -14.02
CA ASP A 95 7.93 -4.47 -13.75
C ASP A 95 8.74 -3.33 -13.11
N ALA A 96 8.40 -2.08 -13.47
CA ALA A 96 9.00 -0.86 -12.92
C ALA A 96 8.87 -0.70 -11.40
N LEU A 97 7.93 -1.40 -10.75
CA LEU A 97 7.81 -1.40 -9.28
C LEU A 97 8.90 -2.23 -8.61
N ASN A 98 9.63 -3.07 -9.36
CA ASN A 98 10.72 -3.93 -8.92
C ASN A 98 10.45 -4.66 -7.60
N ALA A 99 9.21 -5.10 -7.40
CA ALA A 99 8.75 -5.68 -6.15
C ALA A 99 9.10 -7.17 -6.08
N ASN A 100 9.74 -7.58 -4.98
CA ASN A 100 9.95 -8.98 -4.66
C ASN A 100 8.71 -9.55 -3.95
N LEU A 101 7.76 -10.05 -4.73
CA LEU A 101 6.50 -10.60 -4.24
C LEU A 101 6.60 -12.11 -4.05
N MET A 102 6.08 -12.59 -2.92
CA MET A 102 6.01 -14.01 -2.61
C MET A 102 4.55 -14.43 -2.36
N VAL A 103 4.22 -15.65 -2.75
CA VAL A 103 2.93 -16.28 -2.42
C VAL A 103 2.78 -16.41 -0.91
N ALA A 104 1.54 -16.40 -0.42
CA ALA A 104 1.15 -16.42 0.99
C ALA A 104 1.61 -15.19 1.81
N GLN A 105 2.14 -14.15 1.16
CA GLN A 105 2.44 -12.88 1.81
C GLN A 105 1.29 -11.89 1.66
N ARG A 106 1.12 -11.07 2.69
CA ARG A 106 0.10 -10.04 2.78
C ARG A 106 0.68 -8.68 2.42
N TYR A 107 -0.07 -7.96 1.59
CA TYR A 107 0.30 -6.63 1.13
C TYR A 107 -0.92 -5.73 1.14
N ARG A 108 -0.63 -4.45 1.31
CA ARG A 108 -1.50 -3.35 0.95
C ARG A 108 -1.10 -2.87 -0.43
N PHE A 109 -2.04 -2.93 -1.36
CA PHE A 109 -1.88 -2.45 -2.72
C PHE A 109 -2.61 -1.11 -2.87
N GLU A 110 -1.94 -0.11 -3.41
CA GLU A 110 -2.63 1.04 -4.01
C GLU A 110 -2.86 0.73 -5.48
N ILE A 111 -4.11 0.81 -5.90
CA ILE A 111 -4.56 0.38 -7.22
C ILE A 111 -5.38 1.47 -7.90
N THR A 112 -5.27 1.54 -9.22
CA THR A 112 -6.19 2.30 -10.07
C THR A 112 -6.95 1.32 -10.94
N VAL A 113 -8.27 1.50 -11.04
CA VAL A 113 -9.10 0.67 -11.92
C VAL A 113 -9.00 1.20 -13.34
N GLN A 114 -8.43 0.41 -14.23
CA GLN A 114 -8.23 0.73 -15.63
C GLN A 114 -9.31 0.09 -16.51
N LYS A 115 -9.35 0.49 -17.79
CA LYS A 115 -10.30 -0.03 -18.78
C LYS A 115 -10.33 -1.56 -18.80
N GLY A 116 -11.53 -2.14 -18.92
CA GLY A 116 -11.73 -3.59 -18.88
C GLY A 116 -11.63 -4.19 -17.47
N GLY A 117 -11.61 -3.34 -16.44
CA GLY A 117 -11.54 -3.75 -15.03
C GLY A 117 -10.16 -4.17 -14.57
N LEU A 118 -9.10 -3.81 -15.29
CA LEU A 118 -7.74 -4.13 -14.88
C LEU A 118 -7.37 -3.35 -13.62
N LEU A 119 -7.07 -4.06 -12.52
CA LEU A 119 -6.54 -3.44 -11.30
C LEU A 119 -5.04 -3.23 -11.46
N TYR A 120 -4.65 -1.99 -11.74
CA TYR A 120 -3.25 -1.61 -11.95
C TYR A 120 -2.64 -1.11 -10.65
N VAL A 121 -1.61 -1.77 -10.14
CA VAL A 121 -0.92 -1.35 -8.90
C VAL A 121 -0.02 -0.16 -9.18
N THR A 122 -0.22 0.90 -8.40
CA THR A 122 0.62 2.11 -8.43
C THR A 122 1.68 2.08 -7.33
N SER A 123 1.37 1.49 -6.18
CA SER A 123 2.32 1.29 -5.09
C SER A 123 1.90 0.09 -4.24
N LEU A 124 2.83 -0.46 -3.45
CA LEU A 124 2.52 -1.53 -2.52
C LEU A 124 3.37 -1.47 -1.26
N LYS A 125 2.82 -1.98 -0.17
CA LYS A 125 3.49 -2.07 1.13
C LYS A 125 3.19 -3.43 1.76
N LYS A 126 4.23 -4.13 2.23
CA LYS A 126 4.06 -5.37 2.97
C LYS A 126 3.37 -5.11 4.32
N LEU A 127 2.41 -5.98 4.68
CA LEU A 127 1.66 -5.92 5.95
C LEU A 127 2.31 -6.78 7.03
#